data_AF-A0A328LMF7-F1
#
_entry.id   AF-A0A328LMF7-F1
#
_cell.length_a   1.000
_cell.length_b   1.000
_cell.length_c   1.000
_cell.angle_alpha   90.00
_cell.angle_beta   90.00
_cell.angle_gamma   90.00
#
_symmetry.space_group_name_H-M   'P 1'
#
loop_
_entity.id
_entity.type
_entity.pdbx_description
1 polymer ?
#
loop_
_entity_poly.entity_id
_entity_poly.type
_entity_poly.pdbx_seq_one_letter_code
_entity_poly.pdbx_strand_id
1 'polypeptide(L)'
;MNQDELDKKLKKQEILVKDEKVWSFTYEDHISSIVKQAEKTGAFNDLPGKGKPLNLDKDLSYNPDKQLYRTLKNNHVLPRWIELSKEIDHLKENLKELTDNVEAAMLITTINKKVSEHNLLCPPSAQKMRVKTDI
;
A
#
# COMPACT_ATOMS: atom_id res chain seq x y z
N MET A 1 46.58 -11.17 0.81
CA MET A 1 46.33 -9.89 0.12
C MET A 1 47.30 -8.89 0.71
N ASN A 2 48.18 -8.32 -0.10
CA ASN A 2 49.29 -7.50 0.41
C ASN A 2 48.80 -6.09 0.78
N GLN A 3 49.43 -5.42 1.75
CA GLN A 3 49.00 -4.09 2.22
C GLN A 3 48.91 -3.08 1.06
N ASP A 4 49.88 -3.12 0.15
CA ASP A 4 49.93 -2.30 -1.06
C ASP A 4 48.75 -2.53 -2.02
N GLU A 5 48.17 -3.73 -2.04
CA GLU A 5 47.01 -4.05 -2.89
C GLU A 5 45.71 -3.49 -2.30
N LEU A 6 45.60 -3.52 -0.97
CA LEU A 6 44.49 -2.92 -0.22
C LEU A 6 44.49 -1.39 -0.38
N ASP A 7 45.65 -0.77 -0.24
CA ASP A 7 45.81 0.68 -0.38
C ASP A 7 45.54 1.13 -1.82
N LYS A 8 45.97 0.35 -2.82
CA LYS A 8 45.60 0.60 -4.24
C LYS A 8 44.10 0.47 -4.48
N LYS A 9 43.41 -0.49 -3.86
CA LYS A 9 41.95 -0.64 -3.97
C LYS A 9 41.22 0.51 -3.31
N LEU A 10 41.61 0.91 -2.11
CA LEU A 10 41.04 2.03 -1.36
C LEU A 10 41.21 3.34 -2.13
N LYS A 11 42.43 3.61 -2.62
CA LYS A 11 42.72 4.81 -3.41
C LYS A 11 41.95 4.84 -4.73
N LYS A 12 41.75 3.69 -5.38
CA LYS A 12 40.89 3.57 -6.56
C LYS A 12 39.43 3.84 -6.23
N GLN A 13 38.92 3.35 -5.10
CA GLN A 13 37.56 3.65 -4.64
C GLN A 13 37.40 5.13 -4.31
N GLU A 14 38.34 5.76 -3.60
CA GLU A 14 38.32 7.20 -3.33
C GLU A 14 38.31 8.06 -4.60
N ILE A 15 39.06 7.66 -5.64
CA ILE A 15 39.07 8.35 -6.93
C ILE A 15 37.71 8.22 -7.62
N LEU A 16 37.09 7.04 -7.61
CA LEU A 16 35.75 6.81 -8.17
C LEU A 16 34.67 7.58 -7.41
N VAL A 17 34.85 7.77 -6.10
CA VAL A 17 33.94 8.51 -5.20
C VAL A 17 34.15 10.03 -5.29
N LYS A 18 35.20 10.55 -5.92
CA LYS A 18 35.41 12.01 -6.07
C LYS A 18 34.91 12.59 -7.38
N ASP A 19 34.64 11.75 -8.38
CA ASP A 19 34.14 12.19 -9.68
C ASP A 19 32.60 12.19 -9.67
N GLU A 20 32.00 13.38 -9.68
CA GLU A 20 30.55 13.61 -9.58
C GLU A 20 29.77 12.92 -10.73
N LYS A 21 30.40 12.74 -11.90
CA LYS A 21 29.82 11.96 -13.01
C LYS A 21 29.84 10.45 -12.75
N VAL A 22 30.79 9.96 -11.96
CA VAL A 22 30.92 8.54 -11.61
C VAL A 22 29.92 8.15 -10.53
N TRP A 23 29.50 9.06 -9.65
CA TRP A 23 28.42 8.81 -8.67
C TRP A 23 27.09 8.42 -9.33
N SER A 24 26.72 9.05 -10.44
CA SER A 24 25.47 8.70 -11.13
C SER A 24 25.53 7.31 -11.79
N PHE A 25 26.73 6.77 -11.99
CA PHE A 25 26.99 5.46 -12.59
C PHE A 25 27.40 4.36 -11.59
N THR A 26 27.72 4.70 -10.34
CA THR A 26 28.26 3.76 -9.34
C THR A 26 27.42 3.61 -8.08
N TYR A 27 26.34 4.39 -7.93
CA TYR A 27 25.39 4.15 -6.85
C TYR A 27 24.63 2.85 -7.11
N GLU A 28 25.00 1.81 -6.36
CA GLU A 28 24.25 0.57 -6.27
C GLU A 28 23.53 0.55 -4.93
N ASP A 29 22.21 0.70 -4.96
CA ASP A 29 21.39 0.61 -3.76
C ASP A 29 21.57 -0.77 -3.08
N HIS A 30 21.45 -0.81 -1.74
CA HIS A 30 21.64 -2.04 -0.96
C HIS A 30 20.72 -3.18 -1.46
N ILE A 31 19.49 -2.86 -1.86
CA ILE A 31 18.57 -3.86 -2.41
C ILE A 31 19.09 -4.40 -3.74
N SER A 32 19.60 -3.53 -4.60
CA SER A 32 20.16 -3.92 -5.90
C SER A 32 21.39 -4.81 -5.74
N SER A 33 22.26 -4.49 -4.78
CA SER A 33 23.44 -5.30 -4.45
C SER A 33 23.07 -6.72 -3.99
N ILE A 34 22.08 -6.83 -3.09
CA ILE A 34 21.55 -8.13 -2.61
C ILE A 34 21.02 -8.96 -3.78
N VAL A 35 20.22 -8.33 -4.65
CA VAL A 35 19.64 -9.01 -5.83
C VAL A 35 20.75 -9.52 -6.75
N LYS A 36 21.74 -8.69 -7.11
CA LYS A 36 22.85 -9.12 -7.98
C LYS A 36 23.70 -10.22 -7.36
N GLN A 37 23.90 -10.21 -6.04
CA GLN A 37 24.61 -11.29 -5.35
C GLN A 37 23.80 -12.61 -5.40
N ALA A 38 22.49 -12.54 -5.20
CA ALA A 38 21.60 -13.69 -5.33
C ALA A 38 21.59 -14.24 -6.77
N GLU A 39 21.62 -13.38 -7.79
CA GLU A 39 21.78 -13.79 -9.20
C GLU A 39 23.10 -14.53 -9.44
N LYS A 40 24.23 -13.96 -8.99
CA LYS A 40 25.56 -14.57 -9.15
C LYS A 40 25.70 -15.92 -8.48
N THR A 41 25.06 -16.10 -7.32
CA THR A 41 25.04 -17.38 -6.59
C THR A 41 24.04 -18.38 -7.16
N GLY A 42 23.28 -17.99 -8.19
CA GLY A 42 22.31 -18.86 -8.83
C GLY A 42 21.05 -19.10 -7.99
N ALA A 43 20.75 -18.23 -7.02
CA ALA A 43 19.57 -18.37 -6.15
C ALA A 43 18.24 -18.38 -6.93
N PHE A 44 18.24 -17.83 -8.14
CA PHE A 44 17.06 -17.82 -9.04
C PHE A 44 17.03 -19.00 -10.03
N ASN A 45 18.01 -19.90 -9.99
CA ASN A 45 18.13 -20.97 -10.99
C ASN A 45 17.05 -22.05 -10.86
N ASP A 46 16.59 -22.34 -9.64
CA ASP A 46 15.62 -23.39 -9.32
C ASP A 46 14.41 -22.84 -8.55
N LEU A 47 13.87 -21.71 -9.02
CA LEU A 47 12.66 -21.16 -8.41
C LEU A 47 11.44 -22.04 -8.72
N PRO A 48 10.54 -22.23 -7.75
CA PRO A 48 9.28 -22.92 -8.00
C PRO A 48 8.49 -22.19 -9.09
N GLY A 49 8.22 -22.89 -10.19
CA GLY A 49 7.49 -22.33 -11.33
C GLY A 49 8.35 -21.66 -12.41
N LYS A 50 9.68 -21.70 -12.33
CA LYS A 50 10.57 -21.19 -13.39
C LYS A 50 10.22 -21.82 -14.75
N GLY A 51 10.03 -20.98 -15.77
CA GLY A 51 9.68 -21.39 -17.12
C GLY A 51 8.22 -21.80 -17.33
N LYS A 52 7.40 -21.86 -16.28
CA LYS A 52 5.95 -22.09 -16.40
C LYS A 52 5.24 -20.76 -16.63
N PRO A 53 4.09 -20.75 -17.35
CA PRO A 53 3.25 -19.57 -17.45
C PRO A 53 2.86 -19.06 -16.05
N LEU A 54 2.94 -17.75 -15.84
CA LEU A 54 2.48 -17.13 -14.60
C LEU A 54 0.97 -17.33 -14.46
N ASN A 55 0.52 -17.78 -13.28
CA ASN A 55 -0.89 -17.79 -12.95
C ASN A 55 -1.32 -16.37 -12.55
N LEU A 56 -1.59 -15.55 -13.56
CA LEU A 56 -2.11 -14.21 -13.35
C LEU A 56 -3.61 -14.31 -13.09
N ASP A 57 -4.02 -13.88 -11.90
CA ASP A 57 -5.43 -13.72 -11.59
C ASP A 57 -5.98 -12.58 -12.47
N LYS A 58 -6.77 -12.96 -13.49
CA LYS A 58 -7.29 -12.05 -14.51
C LYS A 58 -8.07 -10.89 -13.90
N ASP A 59 -8.68 -11.10 -12.73
CA ASP A 59 -9.47 -10.08 -12.04
C ASP A 59 -8.62 -9.06 -11.27
N LEU A 60 -7.35 -9.37 -10.98
CA LEU A 60 -6.42 -8.49 -10.26
C LEU A 60 -5.35 -7.87 -11.14
N SER A 61 -5.02 -8.49 -12.28
CA SER A 61 -3.89 -8.09 -13.11
C SER A 61 -3.98 -6.66 -13.68
N TYR A 62 -5.13 -5.99 -13.56
CA TYR A 62 -5.38 -4.63 -14.07
C TYR A 62 -6.09 -3.69 -13.10
N ASN A 63 -6.22 -4.05 -11.81
CA ASN A 63 -6.93 -3.21 -10.85
C ASN A 63 -6.10 -3.02 -9.55
N PRO A 64 -5.38 -1.89 -9.42
CA PRO A 64 -4.52 -1.64 -8.27
C PRO A 64 -5.30 -1.59 -6.95
N ASP A 65 -6.54 -1.08 -6.96
CA ASP A 65 -7.39 -1.02 -5.76
C ASP A 65 -7.78 -2.41 -5.27
N LYS A 66 -8.17 -3.31 -6.19
CA LYS A 66 -8.44 -4.71 -5.85
C LYS A 66 -7.20 -5.41 -5.29
N GLN A 67 -6.02 -5.13 -5.82
CA GLN A 67 -4.76 -5.67 -5.29
C GLN A 67 -4.50 -5.14 -3.88
N LEU A 68 -4.65 -3.84 -3.65
CA LEU A 68 -4.52 -3.23 -2.33
C LEU A 68 -5.49 -3.87 -1.32
N TYR A 69 -6.77 -3.98 -1.65
CA TYR A 69 -7.77 -4.58 -0.77
C TYR A 69 -7.50 -6.06 -0.48
N ARG A 70 -7.01 -6.82 -1.46
CA ARG A 70 -6.59 -8.21 -1.24
C ARG A 70 -5.40 -8.28 -0.28
N THR A 71 -4.39 -7.44 -0.48
CA THR A 71 -3.22 -7.37 0.41
C THR A 71 -3.62 -7.03 1.83
N LEU A 72 -4.47 -6.01 2.03
CA LEU A 72 -4.98 -5.65 3.35
C LEU A 72 -5.72 -6.83 4.01
N LYS A 73 -6.66 -7.45 3.27
CA LYS A 73 -7.41 -8.63 3.76
C LYS A 73 -6.50 -9.79 4.15
N ASN A 74 -5.49 -10.10 3.34
CA ASN A 74 -4.53 -11.18 3.59
C ASN A 74 -3.68 -10.92 4.84
N ASN A 75 -3.48 -9.65 5.21
CA ASN A 75 -2.75 -9.25 6.41
C ASN A 75 -3.68 -8.98 7.61
N HIS A 76 -4.95 -9.38 7.53
CA HIS A 76 -5.96 -9.12 8.55
C HIS A 76 -6.19 -7.63 8.87
N VAL A 77 -5.87 -6.75 7.91
CA VAL A 77 -6.11 -5.31 8.00
C VAL A 77 -7.41 -4.99 7.28
N LEU A 78 -8.29 -4.23 7.94
CA LEU A 78 -9.54 -3.79 7.34
C LEU A 78 -9.27 -2.60 6.41
N PRO A 79 -9.81 -2.62 5.18
CA PRO A 79 -9.83 -1.43 4.34
C PRO A 79 -10.57 -0.28 5.02
N ARG A 80 -10.09 0.95 4.82
CA ARG A 80 -10.65 2.14 5.47
C ARG A 80 -12.16 2.32 5.26
N TRP A 81 -12.67 2.00 4.07
CA TRP A 81 -14.10 2.11 3.79
C TRP A 81 -14.94 1.10 4.59
N ILE A 82 -14.39 -0.07 4.94
CA ILE A 82 -15.08 -1.04 5.82
C ILE A 82 -15.14 -0.49 7.26
N GLU A 83 -14.08 0.15 7.74
CA GLU A 83 -14.07 0.80 9.06
C GLU A 83 -15.12 1.91 9.12
N LEU A 84 -15.12 2.80 8.13
CA LEU A 84 -16.11 3.87 8.01
C LEU A 84 -17.53 3.30 7.93
N SER A 85 -17.75 2.18 7.25
CA SER A 85 -19.06 1.52 7.22
C SER A 85 -19.53 1.16 8.62
N LYS A 86 -18.67 0.55 9.45
CA LYS A 86 -19.01 0.18 10.83
C LYS A 86 -19.26 1.41 11.70
N GLU A 87 -18.44 2.45 11.56
CA GLU A 87 -18.65 3.73 12.26
C GLU A 87 -20.00 4.35 11.91
N ILE A 88 -20.37 4.37 10.62
CA ILE A 88 -21.66 4.87 10.15
C ILE A 88 -22.81 4.07 10.75
N ASP A 89 -22.70 2.75 10.77
CA ASP A 89 -23.76 1.87 11.27
C ASP A 89 -23.95 2.06 12.79
N HIS A 90 -22.87 2.24 13.55
CA HIS A 90 -22.93 2.61 14.97
C HIS A 90 -23.59 3.98 15.19
N LEU A 91 -23.20 5.00 14.43
CA LEU A 91 -23.81 6.34 14.56
C LEU A 91 -25.29 6.35 14.20
N LYS A 92 -25.71 5.52 13.24
CA LYS A 92 -27.13 5.34 12.90
C LYS A 92 -27.91 4.66 14.01
N GLU A 93 -27.31 3.75 14.76
CA GLU A 93 -27.96 3.16 15.93
C GLU A 93 -28.17 4.22 17.02
N ASN A 94 -27.12 4.98 17.35
CA ASN A 94 -27.22 6.09 18.31
C ASN A 94 -28.28 7.12 17.91
N LEU A 95 -28.45 7.38 16.61
CA LEU A 95 -29.47 8.30 16.10
C LEU A 95 -30.90 7.83 16.41
N LYS A 96 -31.16 6.52 16.46
CA LYS A 96 -32.49 5.97 16.77
C LYS A 96 -32.89 6.17 18.23
N GLU A 97 -31.91 6.20 19.13
CA GLU A 97 -32.12 6.37 20.56
C GLU A 97 -32.28 7.84 20.96
N LEU A 98 -31.93 8.76 20.05
CA LEU A 98 -31.90 10.19 20.33
C LEU A 98 -33.28 10.82 20.16
N THR A 99 -33.76 11.49 21.21
CA THR A 99 -35.08 12.13 21.23
C THR A 99 -35.01 13.65 20.94
N ASP A 100 -33.83 14.27 21.12
CA ASP A 100 -33.64 15.69 20.85
C ASP A 100 -33.39 15.96 19.35
N ASN A 101 -34.14 16.91 18.79
CA ASN A 101 -34.11 17.26 17.37
C ASN A 101 -32.81 18.00 17.00
N VAL A 102 -32.26 18.84 17.89
CA VAL A 102 -31.03 19.60 17.60
C VAL A 102 -29.83 18.67 17.52
N GLU A 103 -29.65 17.82 18.53
CA GLU A 103 -28.57 16.83 18.55
C GLU A 103 -28.71 15.82 17.41
N ALA A 104 -29.93 15.42 17.06
CA ALA A 104 -30.20 14.53 15.93
C ALA A 104 -29.76 15.15 14.60
N ALA A 105 -30.07 16.44 14.36
CA ALA A 105 -29.65 17.14 13.15
C ALA A 105 -28.12 17.23 13.01
N MET A 106 -27.40 17.49 14.11
CA MET A 106 -25.94 17.51 14.14
C MET A 106 -25.34 16.12 13.86
N LEU A 107 -25.94 15.07 14.42
CA LEU A 107 -25.52 13.69 14.21
C LEU A 107 -25.76 13.25 12.76
N ILE A 108 -26.90 13.60 12.16
CA ILE A 108 -27.20 13.34 10.74
C ILE A 108 -26.15 14.00 9.84
N THR A 109 -25.76 15.25 10.13
CA THR A 109 -24.72 15.95 9.37
C THR A 109 -23.38 15.20 9.45
N THR A 110 -23.03 14.71 10.64
CA THR A 110 -21.81 13.92 10.89
C THR A 110 -21.85 12.58 10.13
N ILE A 111 -22.98 11.88 10.17
CA ILE A 111 -23.20 10.63 9.43
C ILE A 111 -23.06 10.88 7.93
N ASN A 112 -23.69 11.92 7.40
CA ASN A 112 -23.68 12.22 5.96
C ASN A 112 -22.28 12.60 5.46
N LYS A 113 -21.47 13.29 6.28
CA LYS A 113 -20.06 13.53 5.99
C LYS A 113 -19.29 12.21 5.86
N LYS A 114 -19.43 11.30 6.83
CA LYS A 114 -18.79 9.98 6.81
C LYS A 114 -19.26 9.11 5.65
N VAL A 115 -20.55 9.15 5.30
CA VAL A 115 -21.10 8.47 4.11
C VAL A 115 -20.44 9.01 2.84
N SER A 116 -20.21 10.31 2.75
CA SER A 116 -19.51 10.91 1.61
C SER A 116 -18.07 10.40 1.50
N GLU A 117 -17.31 10.39 2.60
CA GLU A 117 -15.94 9.87 2.66
C GLU A 117 -15.90 8.37 2.32
N HIS A 118 -16.83 7.58 2.87
CA HIS A 118 -16.99 6.16 2.57
C HIS A 118 -17.20 5.92 1.06
N ASN A 119 -18.11 6.66 0.44
CA ASN A 119 -18.49 6.46 -0.95
C ASN A 119 -17.37 6.84 -1.95
N LEU A 120 -16.44 7.72 -1.56
CA LEU A 120 -15.25 8.05 -2.35
C LEU A 120 -14.22 6.92 -2.37
N LEU A 121 -14.20 6.08 -1.33
CA LEU A 121 -13.21 5.01 -1.17
C LEU A 121 -13.74 3.64 -1.63
N CYS A 122 -15.04 3.39 -1.44
CA CYS A 122 -15.63 2.10 -1.74
C CYS A 122 -15.99 1.96 -3.24
N PRO A 123 -16.01 0.74 -3.79
CA PRO A 123 -16.51 0.50 -5.14
C PRO A 123 -18.00 0.91 -5.26
N PRO A 124 -18.51 1.24 -6.46
CA PRO A 124 -19.89 1.69 -6.65
C PRO A 124 -20.95 0.76 -6.06
N SER A 125 -20.70 -0.56 -6.09
CA SER A 125 -21.61 -1.56 -5.53
C SER A 125 -21.75 -1.53 -4.00
N ALA A 126 -20.82 -0.90 -3.29
CA ALA A 126 -20.78 -0.81 -1.84
C ALA A 126 -21.24 0.55 -1.29
N GLN A 127 -21.57 1.51 -2.17
CA GLN A 127 -21.92 2.87 -1.74
C GLN A 127 -23.17 2.90 -0.86
N LYS A 128 -23.16 3.75 0.17
CA LYS A 128 -24.27 3.94 1.10
C LYS A 128 -25.08 5.19 0.75
N MET A 129 -26.39 5.14 0.99
CA MET A 129 -27.25 6.33 0.89
C MET A 129 -27.07 7.25 2.10
N ARG A 130 -27.19 8.56 1.85
CA ARG A 130 -27.26 9.58 2.89
C ARG A 130 -28.57 9.47 3.68
N VAL A 131 -28.52 9.84 4.95
CA VAL A 131 -29.68 9.95 5.82
C VAL A 131 -30.42 11.25 5.48
N LYS A 132 -31.74 11.17 5.34
CA LYS A 132 -32.59 12.35 5.09
C LYS A 132 -32.56 13.29 6.29
N THR A 133 -32.58 14.59 6.03
CA THR A 133 -32.59 15.66 7.05
C THR A 133 -34.00 16.11 7.43
N ASP A 134 -35.03 15.48 6.88
CA ASP A 134 -36.42 15.78 7.19
C ASP A 134 -36.76 15.13 8.55
N ILE A 135 -36.37 15.79 9.64
CA ILE A 135 -36.82 15.49 11.02
C ILE A 135 -38.04 16.34 11.34
#